data_AF-A0A7Y7SW77-F1
#
_entry.id   AF-A0A7Y7SW77-F1
#
_cell.length_a   1.000
_cell.length_b   1.000
_cell.length_c   1.000
_cell.angle_alpha   90.00
_cell.angle_beta   90.00
_cell.angle_gamma   90.00
#
_symmetry.space_group_name_H-M   'P 1'
#
loop_
_entity.id
_entity.type
_entity.pdbx_description
1 polymer ?
#
loop_
_entity_poly.entity_id
_entity_poly.type
_entity_poly.pdbx_seq_one_letter_code
_entity_poly.pdbx_strand_id
1 'polypeptide(L)'
;MQGKTEGAVFTWSLPLRYSGFTVRRRLIRMMLTLQQCGEAGSQRRREAFTPAADYVRSVIDTAMLRGELRCRPSGEMAHAYLMLTWELRSVMPGVQLDKALLRKEVRRRTADFLSRYGTEARV
;
A
#
# COMPACT_ATOMS: atom_id res chain seq x y z
N MET A 1 14.58 28.47 -15.97
CA MET A 1 14.04 28.11 -14.65
C MET A 1 13.54 26.69 -14.71
N GLN A 2 14.34 25.73 -14.26
CA GLN A 2 14.06 24.31 -14.36
C GLN A 2 13.34 23.89 -13.07
N GLY A 3 12.02 23.71 -13.15
CA GLY A 3 11.21 23.29 -12.01
C GLY A 3 11.64 21.89 -11.57
N LYS A 4 12.33 21.81 -10.43
CA LYS A 4 12.53 20.57 -9.68
C LYS A 4 11.15 20.01 -9.33
N THR A 5 10.68 19.05 -10.12
CA THR A 5 9.62 18.15 -9.69
C THR A 5 10.27 17.19 -8.70
N GLU A 6 10.31 17.61 -7.43
CA GLU A 6 10.62 16.73 -6.30
C GLU A 6 9.47 15.71 -6.19
N GLY A 7 9.51 14.68 -7.05
CA GLY A 7 8.68 13.51 -6.88
C GLY A 7 9.00 12.92 -5.51
N ALA A 8 7.98 12.81 -4.66
CA ALA A 8 8.14 12.22 -3.34
C ALA A 8 8.69 10.79 -3.50
N VAL A 9 9.99 10.61 -3.30
CA VAL A 9 10.64 9.30 -3.40
C VAL A 9 10.16 8.43 -2.25
N PHE A 10 9.80 7.18 -2.55
CA PHE A 10 9.49 6.19 -1.52
C PHE A 10 10.72 6.04 -0.60
N THR A 11 10.63 6.57 0.62
CA THR A 11 11.76 6.64 1.54
C THR A 11 11.84 5.37 2.38
N TRP A 12 13.02 4.74 2.38
CA TRP A 12 13.33 3.50 3.10
C TRP A 12 13.13 3.55 4.63
N SER A 13 12.79 4.71 5.21
CA SER A 13 12.47 4.89 6.63
C SER A 13 10.99 4.64 6.98
N LEU A 14 10.12 4.49 5.98
CA LEU A 14 8.70 4.13 6.16
C LEU A 14 8.45 2.86 7.00
N PRO A 15 9.28 1.79 6.92
CA PRO A 15 9.08 0.57 7.71
C PRO A 15 9.12 0.80 9.22
N LEU A 16 10.02 1.64 9.70
CA LEU A 16 10.20 1.89 11.13
C LEU A 16 9.13 2.83 11.68
N ARG A 17 8.64 3.76 10.86
CA ARG A 17 7.68 4.79 11.28
C ARG A 17 6.33 4.22 11.73
N TYR A 18 6.00 2.98 11.33
CA TYR A 18 4.69 2.38 11.58
C TYR A 18 4.74 1.02 12.28
N SER A 19 5.87 0.64 12.88
CA SER A 19 6.07 -0.66 13.54
C SER A 19 5.07 -0.95 14.68
N GLY A 20 4.59 0.10 15.36
CA GLY A 20 3.58 0.04 16.43
C GLY A 20 2.12 0.15 15.97
N PHE A 21 1.84 0.26 14.67
CA PHE A 21 0.48 0.38 14.15
C PHE A 21 -0.16 -0.98 13.86
N THR A 22 -1.48 -1.06 13.97
CA THR A 22 -2.25 -2.21 13.46
C THR A 22 -2.02 -2.38 11.96
N VAL A 23 -2.14 -3.62 11.45
CA VAL A 23 -2.01 -3.92 10.02
C VAL A 23 -2.87 -2.99 9.17
N ARG A 24 -4.11 -2.75 9.60
CA ARG A 24 -5.04 -1.84 8.92
C ARG A 24 -4.46 -0.42 8.76
N ARG A 25 -3.91 0.16 9.82
CA ARG A 25 -3.32 1.51 9.77
C ARG A 25 -2.05 1.54 8.91
N ARG A 26 -1.23 0.49 8.95
CA ARG A 26 -0.04 0.37 8.11
C ARG A 26 -0.41 0.33 6.63
N LEU A 27 -1.34 -0.54 6.25
CA LEU A 27 -1.85 -0.65 4.88
C LEU A 27 -2.46 0.68 4.39
N ILE A 28 -3.35 1.32 5.15
CA ILE A 28 -3.94 2.62 4.75
C ILE A 28 -2.85 3.67 4.46
N ARG A 29 -1.87 3.82 5.36
CA ARG A 29 -0.81 4.81 5.16
C ARG A 29 0.08 4.48 3.97
N MET A 30 0.39 3.20 3.78
CA MET A 30 1.17 2.74 2.64
C MET A 30 0.46 3.02 1.32
N MET A 31 -0.83 2.70 1.19
CA MET A 31 -1.59 2.99 -0.04
C MET A 31 -1.61 4.49 -0.34
N LEU A 32 -1.79 5.34 0.69
CA LEU A 32 -1.73 6.80 0.53
C LEU A 32 -0.34 7.28 0.09
N THR A 33 0.73 6.73 0.65
CA THR A 33 2.10 7.04 0.22
C THR A 33 2.34 6.61 -1.22
N LEU A 34 1.92 5.41 -1.62
CA LEU A 34 2.05 4.93 -3.00
C LEU A 34 1.27 5.79 -4.01
N GLN A 35 0.12 6.33 -3.60
CA GLN A 35 -0.63 7.31 -4.40
C GLN A 35 0.12 8.64 -4.55
N GLN A 36 0.83 9.09 -3.52
CA GLN A 36 1.62 10.34 -3.54
C GLN A 36 2.94 10.20 -4.30
N CYS A 37 3.64 9.08 -4.15
CA CYS A 37 4.99 8.87 -4.70
C CYS A 37 5.00 8.64 -6.22
N GLY A 38 3.86 8.47 -6.87
CA GLY A 38 3.82 8.30 -8.32
C GLY A 38 4.49 7.01 -8.85
N GLU A 39 4.96 6.09 -8.00
CA GLU A 39 5.62 4.84 -8.42
C GLU A 39 4.70 3.84 -9.13
N ALA A 40 3.39 3.89 -8.88
CA ALA A 40 2.38 3.07 -9.58
C ALA A 40 2.15 3.45 -11.07
N GLY A 41 3.07 4.21 -11.68
CA GLY A 41 2.85 4.91 -12.96
C GLY A 41 3.76 4.47 -14.09
N SER A 42 4.75 3.59 -13.85
CA SER A 42 5.49 2.98 -14.94
C SER A 42 4.99 1.54 -15.15
N GLN A 43 4.15 1.40 -16.16
CA GLN A 43 3.68 0.13 -16.74
C GLN A 43 4.83 -0.80 -17.18
N ARG A 44 6.09 -0.33 -17.11
CA ARG A 44 7.33 -1.07 -17.39
C ARG A 44 7.85 -1.95 -16.25
N ARG A 45 7.31 -1.89 -15.03
CA ARG A 45 7.75 -2.76 -13.91
C ARG A 45 6.71 -3.82 -13.55
N ARG A 46 6.23 -4.55 -14.55
CA ARG A 46 5.31 -5.68 -14.34
C ARG A 46 5.95 -6.83 -13.53
N GLU A 47 7.29 -6.86 -13.43
CA GLU A 47 8.03 -7.97 -12.82
C GLU A 47 9.20 -7.54 -11.90
N ALA A 48 9.54 -6.25 -11.83
CA ALA A 48 10.71 -5.80 -11.10
C ALA A 48 10.38 -5.55 -9.63
N PHE A 49 11.07 -6.26 -8.74
CA PHE A 49 11.28 -5.94 -7.34
C PHE A 49 11.35 -4.41 -7.13
N THR A 50 10.26 -3.82 -6.65
CA THR A 50 10.22 -2.41 -6.27
C THR A 50 10.39 -2.33 -4.75
N PRO A 51 11.06 -1.28 -4.23
CA PRO A 51 11.12 -1.03 -2.79
C PRO A 51 9.74 -1.05 -2.12
N ALA A 52 8.72 -0.57 -2.84
CA ALA A 52 7.32 -0.67 -2.44
C ALA A 52 6.85 -2.12 -2.28
N ALA A 53 7.14 -3.01 -3.23
CA ALA A 53 6.74 -4.41 -3.17
C ALA A 53 7.43 -5.16 -2.03
N ASP A 54 8.73 -4.95 -1.82
CA ASP A 54 9.46 -5.57 -0.73
C ASP A 54 8.97 -5.07 0.64
N TYR A 55 8.62 -3.79 0.72
CA TYR A 55 7.99 -3.26 1.93
C TYR A 55 6.60 -3.85 2.18
N VAL A 56 5.75 -3.96 1.15
CA VAL A 56 4.43 -4.58 1.27
C VAL A 56 4.56 -6.02 1.76
N ARG A 57 5.49 -6.80 1.19
CA ARG A 57 5.78 -8.17 1.64
C ARG A 57 6.18 -8.19 3.11
N SER A 58 7.14 -7.35 3.52
CA SER A 58 7.57 -7.26 4.92
C SER A 58 6.44 -6.90 5.89
N VAL A 59 5.53 -5.99 5.51
CA VAL A 59 4.34 -5.63 6.31
C VAL A 59 3.40 -6.83 6.43
N ILE A 60 3.17 -7.56 5.33
CA ILE A 60 2.32 -8.75 5.31
C ILE A 60 2.92 -9.87 6.15
N ASP A 61 4.20 -10.18 5.98
CA ASP A 61 4.92 -11.19 6.76
C ASP A 61 4.85 -10.86 8.26
N THR A 62 5.09 -9.60 8.62
CA THR A 62 4.97 -9.15 10.02
C THR A 62 3.55 -9.30 10.55
N ALA A 63 2.54 -8.97 9.75
CA ALA A 63 1.14 -9.08 10.15
C ALA A 63 0.70 -10.55 10.28
N MET A 64 1.22 -11.45 9.43
CA MET A 64 1.04 -12.89 9.55
C MET A 64 1.69 -13.42 10.84
N LEU A 65 2.93 -13.03 11.12
CA LEU A 65 3.63 -13.40 12.37
C LEU A 65 2.89 -12.92 13.64
N ARG A 66 2.18 -11.79 13.55
CA ARG A 66 1.34 -11.27 14.64
C ARG A 66 -0.07 -11.87 14.69
N GLY A 67 -0.40 -12.78 13.77
CA GLY A 67 -1.73 -13.38 13.66
C GLY A 67 -2.83 -12.41 13.21
N GLU A 68 -2.47 -11.25 12.64
CA GLU A 68 -3.41 -10.25 12.11
C GLU A 68 -3.92 -10.61 10.70
N LEU A 69 -3.13 -11.39 9.95
CA LEU A 69 -3.48 -11.89 8.60
C LEU A 69 -3.42 -13.42 8.57
N ARG A 70 -4.23 -14.03 7.71
CA ARG A 70 -4.26 -15.47 7.46
C ARG A 70 -2.93 -15.93 6.88
N CYS A 71 -2.52 -17.16 7.21
CA CYS A 71 -1.32 -17.75 6.64
C CYS A 71 -1.55 -18.07 5.15
N ARG A 72 -0.98 -17.24 4.27
CA ARG A 72 -1.05 -17.34 2.80
C ARG A 72 0.31 -16.93 2.21
N PRO A 73 0.60 -17.26 0.94
CA PRO A 73 1.83 -16.80 0.29
C PRO A 73 1.90 -15.27 0.30
N SER A 74 2.88 -14.69 1.01
CA SER A 74 2.97 -13.24 1.18
C SER A 74 3.21 -12.50 -0.14
N GLY A 75 3.86 -13.17 -1.11
CA GLY A 75 4.00 -12.67 -2.48
C GLY A 75 2.66 -12.47 -3.20
N GLU A 76 1.71 -13.40 -3.05
CA GLU A 76 0.36 -13.32 -3.63
C GLU A 76 -0.41 -12.15 -3.01
N MET A 77 -0.39 -12.06 -1.67
CA MET A 77 -1.06 -11.00 -0.94
C MET A 77 -0.48 -9.61 -1.25
N ALA A 78 0.85 -9.52 -1.36
CA ALA A 78 1.53 -8.28 -1.71
C ALA A 78 1.18 -7.84 -3.14
N HIS A 79 1.13 -8.79 -4.07
CA HIS A 79 0.70 -8.54 -5.44
C HIS A 79 -0.74 -8.03 -5.49
N ALA A 80 -1.68 -8.71 -4.82
CA ALA A 80 -3.08 -8.30 -4.75
C ALA A 80 -3.24 -6.89 -4.16
N TYR A 81 -2.48 -6.57 -3.10
CA TYR A 81 -2.49 -5.26 -2.48
C TYR A 81 -1.95 -4.15 -3.41
N LEU A 82 -0.87 -4.41 -4.14
CA LEU A 82 -0.31 -3.46 -5.10
C LEU A 82 -1.26 -3.23 -6.28
N MET A 83 -1.93 -4.27 -6.76
CA MET A 83 -2.96 -4.17 -7.80
C MET A 83 -4.11 -3.24 -7.37
N LEU A 84 -4.61 -3.40 -6.13
CA LEU A 84 -5.62 -2.48 -5.58
C LEU A 84 -5.14 -1.03 -5.56
N THR A 85 -3.85 -0.81 -5.31
CA THR A 85 -3.25 0.52 -5.30
C THR A 85 -3.13 1.09 -6.72
N TRP A 86 -2.79 0.25 -7.70
CA TRP A 86 -2.69 0.67 -9.10
C TRP A 86 -4.04 1.01 -9.71
N GLU A 87 -5.04 0.16 -9.49
CA GLU A 87 -6.43 0.43 -9.88
C GLU A 87 -6.98 1.70 -9.23
N LEU A 88 -6.64 1.95 -7.96
CA LEU A 88 -7.03 3.18 -7.30
C LEU A 88 -6.45 4.40 -8.03
N ARG A 89 -5.21 4.29 -8.50
CA ARG A 89 -4.56 5.39 -9.24
C ARG A 89 -5.14 5.60 -10.63
N SER A 90 -5.51 4.53 -11.33
CA SER A 90 -6.14 4.66 -12.66
C SER A 90 -7.50 5.35 -12.57
N VAL A 91 -8.25 5.11 -11.50
CA VAL A 91 -9.55 5.75 -11.24
C VAL A 91 -9.40 7.14 -10.60
N MET A 92 -8.32 7.38 -9.85
CA MET A 92 -8.04 8.64 -9.15
C MET A 92 -6.61 9.12 -9.45
N PRO A 93 -6.36 9.74 -10.63
CA PRO A 93 -5.02 10.11 -11.06
C PRO A 93 -4.45 11.29 -10.24
N GLY A 94 -3.80 10.97 -9.13
CA GLY A 94 -2.90 11.88 -8.42
C GLY A 94 -3.57 13.00 -7.60
N VAL A 95 -2.70 13.78 -6.94
CA VAL A 95 -2.88 14.69 -5.79
C VAL A 95 -3.98 15.76 -5.93
N GLN A 96 -4.56 15.96 -7.12
CA GLN A 96 -5.59 16.97 -7.38
C GLN A 96 -7.02 16.52 -7.04
N LEU A 97 -7.24 15.24 -6.75
CA LEU A 97 -8.54 14.78 -6.25
C LEU A 97 -8.77 15.14 -4.78
N ASP A 98 -10.04 15.33 -4.42
CA ASP A 98 -10.48 15.53 -3.04
C ASP A 98 -9.81 14.52 -2.09
N LYS A 99 -8.95 15.04 -1.20
CA LYS A 99 -8.21 14.25 -0.21
C LYS A 99 -9.16 13.44 0.68
N ALA A 100 -10.38 13.91 0.91
CA ALA A 100 -11.39 13.18 1.66
C ALA A 100 -11.89 11.94 0.88
N LEU A 101 -12.18 12.10 -0.41
CA LEU A 101 -12.56 10.98 -1.29
C LEU A 101 -11.44 9.94 -1.38
N LEU A 102 -10.18 10.38 -1.56
CA LEU A 102 -9.04 9.46 -1.63
C LEU A 102 -8.90 8.65 -0.33
N ARG A 103 -8.99 9.32 0.83
CA ARG A 103 -8.93 8.63 2.13
C ARG A 103 -10.09 7.66 2.32
N LYS A 104 -11.30 8.03 1.88
CA LYS A 104 -12.49 7.16 1.95
C LYS A 104 -12.27 5.90 1.12
N GLU A 105 -11.79 6.04 -0.11
CA GLU A 105 -11.58 4.91 -1.01
C GLU A 105 -10.42 4.02 -0.58
N VAL A 106 -9.31 4.59 -0.11
CA VAL A 106 -8.21 3.81 0.50
C VAL A 106 -8.71 2.99 1.69
N ARG A 107 -9.52 3.58 2.57
CA ARG A 107 -10.10 2.86 3.72
C ARG A 107 -11.00 1.72 3.27
N ARG A 108 -11.83 1.95 2.25
CA ARG A 108 -12.73 0.94 1.67
C ARG A 108 -11.94 -0.24 1.10
N ARG A 109 -11.00 0.02 0.19
CA ARG A 109 -10.13 -1.02 -0.41
C ARG A 109 -9.29 -1.77 0.62
N THR A 110 -8.80 -1.08 1.65
CA THR A 110 -8.10 -1.74 2.76
C THR A 110 -9.03 -2.67 3.54
N ALA A 111 -10.28 -2.26 3.79
CA ALA A 111 -11.24 -3.11 4.46
C ALA A 111 -11.57 -4.35 3.61
N ASP A 112 -11.75 -4.18 2.30
CA ASP A 112 -11.97 -5.30 1.37
C ASP A 112 -10.78 -6.29 1.39
N PHE A 113 -9.55 -5.76 1.38
CA PHE A 113 -8.34 -6.58 1.50
C PHE A 113 -8.31 -7.37 2.81
N LEU A 114 -8.60 -6.71 3.93
CA LEU A 114 -8.63 -7.36 5.24
C LEU A 114 -9.80 -8.34 5.39
N SER A 115 -10.93 -8.12 4.72
CA SER A 115 -12.01 -9.10 4.69
C SER A 115 -11.59 -10.38 3.96
N ARG A 116 -10.73 -10.27 2.94
CA ARG A 116 -10.24 -11.43 2.16
C ARG A 116 -9.11 -12.17 2.87
N TYR A 117 -8.20 -11.43 3.51
CA TYR A 117 -6.95 -11.97 4.03
C TYR A 117 -6.76 -11.83 5.54
N GLY A 118 -7.63 -11.11 6.24
CA GLY A 118 -7.58 -10.95 7.69
C GLY A 118 -8.02 -12.22 8.42
N THR A 119 -7.47 -12.44 9.60
CA THR A 119 -7.98 -13.45 10.52
C THR A 119 -9.27 -12.92 11.16
N GLU A 120 -10.28 -13.77 11.31
CA GLU A 120 -11.59 -13.39 11.89
C GLU A 120 -11.47 -12.97 13.36
N ALA A 121 -10.33 -13.23 13.98
CA ALA A 121 -10.10 -13.03 15.40
C ALA A 121 -10.09 -11.56 15.86
N ARG A 122 -9.95 -10.55 14.97
CA ARG A 122 -9.78 -9.13 15.37
C ARG A 122 -10.22 -8.09 14.31
N VAL A 123 -11.39 -8.26 13.68
CA VAL A 123 -12.02 -7.15 12.90
C VAL A 123 -12.77 -6.21 13.82
#